data_AF-A0A920WAE3-F1
#
_entry.id   AF-A0A920WAE3-F1
#
_cell.length_a   1.000
_cell.length_b   1.000
_cell.length_c   1.000
_cell.angle_alpha   90.00
_cell.angle_beta   90.00
_cell.angle_gamma   90.00
#
_symmetry.space_group_name_H-M   'P 1'
#
loop_
_entity.id
_entity.type
_entity.pdbx_description
1 polymer ?
#
loop_
_entity_poly.entity_id
_entity_poly.type
_entity_poly.pdbx_seq_one_letter_code
_entity_poly.pdbx_strand_id
1 'polypeptide(L)' 'MYSEFATPFDMAAIANSMGVHGERIIDPSQIKPAVDRAVASGKPALLDIIIDSAL' A
#
# COMPACT_ATOMS: atom_id res chain seq x y z
N MET A 1 -6.61 6.31 17.54
CA MET A 1 -5.59 7.18 16.93
C MET A 1 -5.84 7.18 15.44
N TYR A 2 -6.85 7.94 14.99
CA TYR A 2 -7.06 8.19 13.57
C TYR A 2 -6.17 9.37 13.24
N SER A 3 -5.03 9.11 12.61
CA SER A 3 -4.20 10.20 12.12
C SER A 3 -4.93 10.83 10.94
N GLU A 4 -5.57 11.97 11.18
CA GLU A 4 -6.07 12.83 10.11
C GLU A 4 -4.88 13.51 9.44
N PHE A 5 -4.26 12.78 8.51
CA PHE A 5 -3.21 13.32 7.68
C PHE A 5 -3.85 14.16 6.56
N ALA A 6 -3.75 15.49 6.68
CA ALA A 6 -4.23 16.45 5.67
C ALA A 6 -3.62 16.23 4.26
N THR A 7 -2.52 15.49 4.18
CA THR A 7 -1.89 15.03 2.95
C THR A 7 -1.85 13.50 2.95
N PRO A 8 -2.36 12.84 1.90
CA PRO A 8 -2.20 11.40 1.74
C PRO A 8 -0.71 11.08 1.67
N PHE A 9 -0.19 10.40 2.69
CA PHE A 9 1.19 9.95 2.68
C PHE A 9 1.33 8.80 1.68
N ASP A 10 2.26 8.94 0.73
CA ASP A 10 2.56 7.87 -0.22
C ASP A 10 3.60 6.91 0.39
N MET A 11 3.12 5.95 1.19
CA MET A 11 3.99 4.98 1.85
C MET A 11 4.61 4.01 0.84
N ALA A 12 3.91 3.74 -0.27
CA ALA A 12 4.43 2.92 -1.35
C ALA A 12 5.66 3.57 -2.02
N ALA A 13 5.64 4.88 -2.28
CA ALA A 13 6.78 5.62 -2.83
C ALA A 13 8.00 5.56 -1.90
N ILE A 14 7.79 5.70 -0.59
CA ILE A 14 8.85 5.59 0.42
C ILE A 14 9.44 4.18 0.41
N ALA A 15 8.61 3.14 0.42
CA ALA A 15 9.07 1.75 0.36
C ALA A 15 9.91 1.47 -0.90
N ASN A 16 9.43 1.94 -2.07
CA ASN A 16 10.15 1.80 -3.33
C ASN A 16 11.53 2.51 -3.29
N SER A 17 11.62 3.68 -2.66
CA SER A 17 12.91 4.39 -2.48
C SER A 17 13.91 3.62 -1.62
N MET A 18 13.43 2.77 -0.72
CA MET A 18 14.24 1.91 0.15
C MET A 18 14.55 0.54 -0.49
N GLY A 19 14.12 0.30 -1.73
CA GLY A 19 14.28 -0.98 -2.43
C GLY A 19 13.29 -2.06 -2.00
N VAL A 20 12.27 -1.70 -1.23
CA VAL A 20 11.15 -2.56 -0.81
C VAL A 20 10.05 -2.45 -1.86
N HIS A 21 9.38 -3.56 -2.19
CA HIS A 21 8.27 -3.52 -3.15
C HIS A 21 7.08 -2.77 -2.54
N GLY A 22 6.89 -1.51 -2.91
CA GLY A 22 5.78 -0.68 -2.45
C GLY A 22 4.66 -0.62 -3.47
N GLU A 23 3.44 -0.98 -3.07
CA GLU A 23 2.25 -0.88 -3.93
C GLU A 23 1.10 -0.16 -3.21
N ARG A 24 0.46 0.78 -3.89
CA ARG A 24 -0.71 1.51 -3.37
C ARG A 24 -2.00 0.93 -3.92
N ILE A 25 -2.93 0.64 -3.02
CA ILE A 25 -4.19 -0.04 -3.32
C ILE A 25 -5.35 0.88 -2.96
N ILE A 26 -6.13 1.26 -3.96
CA ILE A 26 -7.32 2.11 -3.80
C ILE A 26 -8.63 1.34 -3.93
N ASP A 27 -8.59 0.17 -4.55
CA ASP A 27 -9.74 -0.69 -4.76
C ASP A 27 -9.55 -1.98 -3.94
N PRO A 28 -10.50 -2.33 -3.04
CA PRO A 28 -10.47 -3.58 -2.30
C PRO A 28 -10.29 -4.83 -3.17
N SER A 29 -10.78 -4.82 -4.41
CA SER A 29 -10.63 -5.92 -5.37
C SER A 29 -9.16 -6.21 -5.71
N GLN A 30 -8.28 -5.22 -5.57
CA GLN A 30 -6.86 -5.32 -5.87
C GLN A 30 -6.02 -5.90 -4.72
N ILE A 31 -6.59 -6.07 -3.52
CA ILE A 31 -5.86 -6.58 -2.36
C ILE A 31 -5.29 -7.97 -2.64
N LYS A 32 -6.13 -8.92 -3.08
CA LYS A 32 -5.70 -10.28 -3.37
C LYS A 32 -4.57 -10.34 -4.43
N PRO A 33 -4.74 -9.75 -5.63
CA PRO A 33 -3.68 -9.80 -6.64
C PRO A 33 -2.40 -9.04 -6.22
N ALA A 34 -2.50 -8.00 -5.39
CA ALA A 34 -1.34 -7.30 -4.85
C ALA A 34 -0.56 -8.16 -3.85
N VAL A 35 -1.25 -8.89 -2.99
CA VAL A 35 -0.63 -9.89 -2.10
C VAL A 35 0.05 -10.98 -2.92
N ASP A 36 -0.61 -11.50 -3.96
CA ASP A 36 -0.04 -12.53 -4.83
C ASP A 36 1.27 -12.04 -5.49
N ARG A 37 1.31 -10.78 -5.97
CA ARG A 37 2.53 -10.13 -6.49
C ARG A 37 3.62 -9.96 -5.43
N ALA A 38 3.26 -9.48 -4.24
CA ALA A 38 4.18 -9.27 -3.12
C ALA A 38 4.86 -10.58 -2.72
N VAL A 39 4.09 -11.67 -2.57
CA VAL A 39 4.61 -12.99 -2.24
C VAL A 39 5.48 -13.54 -3.38
N ALA A 40 5.04 -13.43 -4.64
CA ALA A 40 5.81 -13.88 -5.80
C ALA A 40 7.14 -13.13 -5.97
N SER A 41 7.23 -11.88 -5.48
CA SER A 41 8.46 -11.08 -5.55
C SER A 41 9.62 -11.65 -4.73
N GLY A 42 9.32 -12.48 -3.71
CA GLY A 42 10.32 -13.05 -2.79
C GLY A 42 11.08 -12.00 -1.97
N LYS A 43 10.60 -10.75 -1.95
CA LYS A 43 11.23 -9.60 -1.30
C LYS A 43 10.31 -9.04 -0.21
N PRO A 44 10.84 -8.26 0.74
CA PRO A 44 10.01 -7.41 1.58
C PRO A 44 9.11 -6.53 0.72
N ALA A 45 7.82 -6.47 1.08
CA ALA A 45 6.80 -5.72 0.36
C ALA A 45 5.93 -4.92 1.34
N LEU A 46 5.50 -3.74 0.91
CA LEU A 46 4.58 -2.84 1.62
C LEU A 46 3.36 -2.61 0.74
N LEU A 47 2.18 -2.93 1.26
CA LEU A 47 0.90 -2.65 0.61
C LEU A 47 0.23 -1.49 1.33
N ASP A 48 0.13 -0.35 0.66
CA ASP A 48 -0.47 0.89 1.14
C ASP A 48 -1.95 0.93 0.74
N ILE A 49 -2.84 0.48 1.63
CA ILE A 49 -4.28 0.38 1.37
C ILE A 49 -4.98 1.65 1.81
N ILE A 50 -5.55 2.38 0.84
CA ILE A 50 -6.33 3.58 1.10
C ILE A 50 -7.77 3.16 1.38
N ILE A 51 -8.23 3.46 2.59
CA ILE A 51 -9.62 3.27 2.99
C ILE A 51 -10.28 4.63 2.95
N ASP A 52 -11.20 4.82 2.02
CA ASP A 52 -12.06 6.00 2.03
C ASP A 52 -13.10 5.82 3.13
N SER A 53 -13.09 6.70 4.14
CA SER A 53 -14.04 6.66 5.26
C SER A 53 -15.36 7.32 4.88
N ALA A 54 -15.85 7.09 3.67
CA ALA A 54 -17.20 7.45 3.26
C ALA A 54 -18.16 6.39 3.84
N LEU A 55 -18.58 6.62 5.09
CA LEU A 55 -19.72 5.95 5.69
C LEU A 55 -21.02 6.61 5.22
#